data_AF-A0A3P6F2J2-F1
#
_entry.id   AF-A0A3P6F2J2-F1
#
_cell.length_a   1.000
_cell.length_b   1.000
_cell.length_c   1.000
_cell.angle_alpha   90.00
_cell.angle_beta   90.00
_cell.angle_gamma   90.00
#
_symmetry.space_group_name_H-M   'P 1'
#
loop_
_entity.id
_entity.type
_entity.pdbx_description
1 polymer ?
#
loop_
_entity_poly.entity_id
_entity_poly.type
_entity_poly.pdbx_seq_one_letter_code
_entity_poly.pdbx_strand_id
1 'polypeptide(L)'
;YYLLFNFQLKDSELEDNDWISLYLKLAVATTNKSFDVARLSLANLKILKVATESTQGLGDYDAVFYIEYEDSCEARVGKDVHRVAIVRRILDKQSEVLCLLGHNQSINNSAAMEAGSSSAQD
;
A
#
# COMPACT_ATOMS: atom_id res chain seq x y z
N TYR A 1 -14.88 -3.89 8.14
CA TYR A 1 -14.37 -4.00 6.75
C TYR A 1 -13.29 -5.08 6.65
N TYR A 2 -13.63 -6.36 6.88
CA TYR A 2 -12.64 -7.45 6.90
C TYR A 2 -12.85 -8.52 5.82
N LEU A 3 -13.59 -8.22 4.74
CA LEU A 3 -14.05 -9.22 3.75
C LEU A 3 -13.48 -9.08 2.32
N LEU A 4 -12.41 -8.31 2.08
CA LEU A 4 -11.87 -8.12 0.71
C LEU A 4 -10.42 -8.58 0.47
N PHE A 5 -9.73 -9.14 1.46
CA PHE A 5 -8.39 -9.69 1.27
C PHE A 5 -8.47 -11.21 1.15
N ASN A 6 -8.40 -11.73 -0.07
CA ASN A 6 -8.47 -13.17 -0.29
C ASN A 6 -7.13 -13.87 0.01
N PHE A 7 -5.99 -13.18 -0.13
CA PHE A 7 -4.68 -13.75 0.17
C PHE A 7 -3.77 -12.73 0.86
N GLN A 8 -3.18 -13.13 1.99
CA GLN A 8 -2.09 -12.42 2.63
C GLN A 8 -0.77 -13.09 2.26
N LEU A 9 0.19 -12.30 1.81
CA LEU A 9 1.52 -12.78 1.41
C LEU A 9 2.38 -13.08 2.64
N LYS A 10 3.17 -14.14 2.55
CA LYS A 10 4.21 -14.48 3.53
C LYS A 10 5.49 -13.70 3.24
N ASP A 11 6.33 -13.52 4.26
CA ASP A 11 7.60 -12.81 4.12
C ASP A 11 8.51 -13.43 3.04
N SER A 12 8.55 -14.77 2.93
CA SER A 12 9.30 -15.46 1.87
C SER A 12 8.80 -15.13 0.46
N GLU A 13 7.48 -15.00 0.29
CA GLU A 13 6.90 -14.60 -1.00
C GLU A 13 7.22 -13.13 -1.31
N LEU A 14 7.36 -12.30 -0.28
CA LEU A 14 7.75 -10.91 -0.45
C LEU A 14 9.21 -10.77 -0.88
N GLU A 15 10.10 -11.57 -0.28
CA GLU A 15 11.53 -11.63 -0.63
C GLU A 15 11.76 -12.14 -2.06
N ASP A 16 10.97 -13.11 -2.51
CA ASP A 16 11.06 -13.65 -3.88
C ASP A 16 10.46 -12.71 -4.95
N ASN A 17 9.70 -11.68 -4.56
CA ASN A 17 8.92 -10.82 -5.45
C ASN A 17 9.30 -9.34 -5.32
N ASP A 18 10.53 -9.01 -5.73
CA ASP A 18 11.09 -7.65 -5.76
C ASP A 18 10.19 -6.60 -6.45
N TRP A 19 9.34 -7.04 -7.39
CA TRP A 19 8.41 -6.16 -8.11
C TRP A 19 7.32 -5.56 -7.21
N ILE A 20 7.05 -6.14 -6.03
CA ILE A 20 6.13 -5.54 -5.06
C ILE A 20 6.71 -4.21 -4.53
N SER A 21 8.02 -4.16 -4.31
CA SER A 21 8.73 -2.92 -3.97
C SER A 21 8.63 -1.90 -5.10
N LEU A 22 8.71 -2.34 -6.36
CA LEU A 22 8.51 -1.47 -7.52
C LEU A 22 7.09 -0.87 -7.56
N TYR A 23 6.06 -1.67 -7.27
CA TYR A 23 4.66 -1.21 -7.26
C TYR A 23 4.44 -0.14 -6.19
N LEU A 24 4.98 -0.35 -4.98
CA LEU A 24 4.95 0.65 -3.92
C LEU A 24 5.64 1.95 -4.34
N LYS A 25 6.87 1.86 -4.84
CA LYS A 25 7.65 3.03 -5.28
C LYS A 25 6.93 3.83 -6.36
N LEU A 26 6.33 3.14 -7.34
CA LEU A 26 5.57 3.76 -8.41
C LEU A 26 4.35 4.51 -7.86
N ALA A 27 3.55 3.87 -7.00
CA ALA A 27 2.38 4.50 -6.40
C ALA A 27 2.75 5.76 -5.58
N VAL A 28 3.86 5.71 -4.85
CA VAL A 28 4.35 6.86 -4.06
C VAL A 28 4.81 8.00 -4.98
N ALA A 29 5.54 7.69 -6.05
CA ALA A 29 6.03 8.68 -7.00
C ALA A 29 4.88 9.37 -7.75
N THR A 30 3.85 8.63 -8.17
CA THR A 30 2.72 9.19 -8.94
C THR A 30 1.78 10.04 -8.08
N THR A 31 1.76 9.84 -6.77
CA THR A 31 0.89 10.61 -5.85
C THR A 31 1.54 11.94 -5.44
N ASN A 32 2.87 12.03 -5.38
CA ASN A 32 3.61 13.19 -4.85
C ASN A 32 4.28 14.05 -5.93
N LYS A 33 3.60 14.25 -7.07
CA LYS A 33 4.15 14.95 -8.25
C LYS A 33 4.62 16.39 -8.00
N SER A 34 4.25 17.00 -6.87
CA SER A 34 4.60 18.39 -6.53
C SER A 34 5.93 18.54 -5.78
N PHE A 35 6.55 17.46 -5.31
CA PHE A 35 7.82 17.54 -4.61
C PHE A 35 8.97 17.24 -5.56
N ASP A 36 10.07 17.99 -5.40
CA ASP A 36 11.32 17.75 -6.10
C ASP A 36 11.72 16.28 -5.92
N VAL A 37 11.80 15.54 -7.02
CA VAL A 37 12.02 14.08 -7.05
C VAL A 37 13.31 13.72 -6.31
N ALA A 38 14.29 14.64 -6.27
CA ALA A 38 15.53 14.50 -5.52
C ALA A 38 15.34 14.48 -3.98
N ARG A 39 14.25 15.07 -3.46
CA ARG A 39 13.93 15.13 -2.01
C ARG A 39 13.03 13.98 -1.57
N LEU A 40 12.34 13.32 -2.50
CA LEU A 40 11.49 12.17 -2.24
C LEU A 40 12.30 10.87 -2.24
N SER A 41 13.16 10.67 -1.24
CA SER A 41 13.85 9.40 -1.07
C SER A 41 12.83 8.24 -1.04
N LEU A 42 12.92 7.36 -2.03
CA LEU A 42 12.15 6.11 -2.11
C LEU A 42 12.84 4.99 -1.31
N ALA A 43 14.03 5.24 -0.75
CA ALA A 43 14.71 4.33 0.17
C ALA A 43 14.09 4.33 1.57
N ASN A 44 13.27 5.34 1.89
CA ASN A 44 12.64 5.52 3.19
C ASN A 44 11.29 4.77 3.29
N LEU A 45 11.08 3.76 2.45
CA LEU A 45 9.85 2.98 2.37
C LEU A 45 10.13 1.58 2.89
N LYS A 46 9.40 1.16 3.92
CA LYS A 46 9.51 -0.19 4.50
C LYS A 46 8.17 -0.91 4.42
N ILE A 47 8.11 -1.98 3.64
CA ILE A 47 6.91 -2.82 3.54
C ILE A 47 6.74 -3.57 4.87
N LEU A 48 5.52 -3.58 5.38
CA LEU A 48 5.15 -4.30 6.60
C LEU A 48 4.33 -5.54 6.29
N LYS A 49 3.34 -5.38 5.40
CA LYS A 49 2.40 -6.45 5.06
C LYS A 49 1.83 -6.21 3.68
N VAL A 50 1.57 -7.29 2.96
CA VAL A 50 0.90 -7.23 1.66
C VAL A 50 -0.25 -8.20 1.62
N ALA A 51 -1.39 -7.71 1.16
CA ALA A 51 -2.55 -8.50 0.81
C ALA A 51 -2.88 -8.32 -0.66
N THR A 52 -3.52 -9.32 -1.26
CA THR A 52 -3.99 -9.26 -2.63
C THR A 52 -5.44 -9.70 -2.74
N GLU A 53 -6.19 -8.96 -3.56
CA GLU A 53 -7.48 -9.37 -4.11
C GLU A 53 -7.23 -9.90 -5.52
N SER A 54 -7.33 -11.22 -5.66
CA SER A 54 -7.12 -11.94 -6.92
C SER A 54 -7.77 -13.32 -6.82
N THR A 55 -8.00 -13.95 -7.98
CA THR A 55 -8.50 -15.32 -8.07
C THR A 55 -7.38 -16.37 -7.99
N GLN A 56 -6.16 -16.01 -8.41
CA GLN A 56 -5.01 -16.92 -8.49
C GLN A 56 -3.79 -16.45 -7.67
N GLY A 57 -3.95 -15.48 -6.76
CA GLY A 57 -2.84 -14.93 -6.00
C GLY A 57 -1.87 -14.11 -6.86
N LEU A 58 -0.57 -14.26 -6.62
CA LEU A 58 0.48 -13.51 -7.32
C LEU A 58 0.54 -13.74 -8.83
N GLY A 59 0.00 -14.86 -9.32
CA GLY A 59 0.01 -15.19 -10.75
C GLY A 59 -1.12 -14.56 -11.57
N ASP A 60 -2.08 -13.89 -10.91
CA ASP A 60 -3.29 -13.41 -11.59
C ASP A 60 -3.02 -12.17 -12.47
N TYR A 61 -3.64 -12.11 -13.63
CA TYR A 61 -3.39 -11.01 -14.57
C TYR A 61 -4.10 -9.73 -14.16
N ASP A 62 -5.25 -9.84 -13.52
CA ASP A 62 -5.96 -8.73 -12.87
C ASP A 62 -5.95 -8.96 -11.37
N ALA A 63 -5.19 -8.14 -10.65
CA ALA A 63 -5.03 -8.27 -9.20
C ALA A 63 -4.91 -6.90 -8.55
N VAL A 64 -5.47 -6.75 -7.35
CA VAL A 64 -5.30 -5.56 -6.52
C VAL A 64 -4.41 -5.88 -5.34
N PHE A 65 -3.30 -5.16 -5.22
CA PHE A 65 -2.34 -5.26 -4.14
C PHE A 65 -2.57 -4.15 -3.13
N TYR A 66 -2.65 -4.54 -1.86
CA TYR A 66 -2.73 -3.66 -0.72
C TYR A 66 -1.42 -3.80 0.04
N ILE A 67 -0.59 -2.76 -0.02
CA ILE A 67 0.75 -2.74 0.54
C ILE A 67 0.73 -1.81 1.73
N GLU A 68 0.74 -2.39 2.93
CA GLU A 68 0.96 -1.65 4.18
C GLU A 68 2.45 -1.36 4.32
N TYR A 69 2.80 -0.11 4.59
CA TYR A 69 4.19 0.32 4.67
C TYR A 69 4.40 1.50 5.62
N GLU A 70 5.63 1.64 6.11
CA GLU A 70 6.11 2.83 6.81
C GLU A 70 6.82 3.76 5.83
N ASP A 71 6.53 5.05 5.94
CA ASP A 71 7.20 6.12 5.21
C ASP A 71 7.93 7.03 6.20
N SER A 72 9.25 6.97 6.21
CA SER A 72 10.10 7.83 7.06
C SER A 72 10.65 9.05 6.32
N CYS A 73 10.12 9.36 5.13
CA CYS A 73 10.49 10.59 4.43
C CYS A 73 9.73 11.78 5.00
N GLU A 74 10.36 12.50 5.94
CA GLU A 74 9.73 13.66 6.60
C GLU A 74 9.26 14.74 5.62
N ALA A 75 10.00 14.95 4.53
CA ALA A 75 9.62 15.89 3.49
C ALA A 75 8.32 15.51 2.77
N ARG A 76 7.96 14.22 2.74
CA ARG A 76 6.77 13.69 2.06
C ARG A 76 5.58 13.55 3.01
N VAL A 77 5.81 13.05 4.22
CA VAL A 77 4.72 12.64 5.12
C VAL A 77 4.77 13.29 6.50
N GLY A 78 5.77 14.11 6.80
CA GLY A 78 6.05 14.53 8.17
C GLY A 78 6.59 13.37 9.00
N LYS A 79 6.22 13.28 10.28
CA LYS A 79 6.76 12.24 11.17
C LYS A 79 6.16 10.86 10.85
N ASP A 80 7.03 9.86 10.66
CA ASP A 80 6.75 8.42 10.42
C ASP A 80 5.27 8.04 10.40
N VAL A 81 4.70 7.98 9.19
CA VAL A 81 3.28 7.69 9.00
C VAL A 81 3.13 6.28 8.45
N HIS A 82 2.26 5.50 9.09
CA HIS A 82 1.79 4.21 8.58
C HIS A 82 0.78 4.45 7.44
N ARG A 83 1.02 3.82 6.28
CA ARG A 83 0.29 4.10 5.04
C ARG A 83 -0.06 2.82 4.29
N VAL A 84 -1.03 2.94 3.40
CA VAL A 84 -1.42 1.87 2.47
C VAL A 84 -1.31 2.39 1.05
N ALA A 85 -0.54 1.67 0.23
CA ALA A 85 -0.59 1.80 -1.21
C ALA A 85 -1.55 0.74 -1.77
N ILE A 86 -2.48 1.17 -2.62
CA ILE A 86 -3.39 0.29 -3.36
C ILE A 86 -2.94 0.31 -4.81
N VAL A 87 -2.54 -0.84 -5.33
CA VAL A 87 -2.02 -0.99 -6.69
C VAL A 87 -2.81 -2.05 -7.44
N ARG A 88 -3.56 -1.66 -8.47
CA ARG A 88 -4.16 -2.62 -9.39
C ARG A 88 -3.21 -2.90 -10.55
N ARG A 89 -2.94 -4.19 -10.77
CA ARG A 89 -2.23 -4.72 -11.93
C ARG A 89 -3.24 -5.29 -12.91
N ILE A 90 -3.08 -4.94 -14.18
CA ILE A 90 -3.82 -5.57 -15.28
C ILE A 90 -2.81 -5.92 -16.37
N LEU A 91 -2.65 -7.21 -16.67
CA LEU A 91 -1.90 -7.69 -17.82
C LEU A 91 -2.89 -8.13 -18.90
N ASP A 92 -3.03 -7.33 -19.95
CA ASP A 92 -3.81 -7.73 -21.12
C ASP A 92 -2.97 -8.63 -22.02
N LYS A 93 -3.32 -9.92 -22.06
CA LYS A 93 -2.65 -10.91 -22.90
C LYS A 93 -2.77 -10.68 -24.39
N GLN A 94 -3.83 -10.01 -24.84
CA GLN A 94 -4.06 -9.81 -26.27
C GLN A 94 -3.15 -8.71 -26.81
N SER A 95 -2.99 -7.63 -26.05
CA SER A 95 -2.15 -6.49 -26.43
C SER A 95 -0.72 -6.56 -25.85
N GLU A 96 -0.45 -7.52 -24.97
CA GLU A 96 0.80 -7.63 -24.19
C GLU A 96 1.12 -6.37 -23.36
N VAL A 97 0.08 -5.61 -23.01
CA VAL A 97 0.22 -4.37 -22.24
C VAL A 97 0.05 -4.65 -20.75
N LEU A 98 1.02 -4.18 -19.96
CA LEU A 98 0.94 -4.12 -18.51
C LEU A 98 0.48 -2.73 -18.06
N CYS A 99 -0.68 -2.68 -17.42
CA CYS A 99 -1.22 -1.48 -16.79
C CYS A 99 -1.07 -1.57 -15.26
N LEU A 100 -0.49 -0.52 -14.66
CA LEU A 100 -0.39 -0.36 -13.22
C LEU A 100 -1.11 0.91 -12.79
N LEU A 101 -2.11 0.76 -11.92
CA LEU A 101 -2.90 1.86 -11.37
C LEU A 101 -2.63 1.93 -9.86
N GLY A 102 -1.89 2.95 -9.43
CA GLY A 102 -1.50 3.14 -8.03
C GLY A 102 -2.19 4.33 -7.38
N HIS A 103 -2.62 4.16 -6.12
CA HIS A 103 -3.10 5.22 -5.25
C HIS A 103 -2.56 5.04 -3.83
N ASN A 104 -2.36 6.13 -3.10
CA ASN A 104 -1.82 6.11 -1.73
C ASN A 104 -2.80 6.75 -0.74
N GLN A 105 -2.99 6.09 0.40
CA GLN A 105 -3.85 6.53 1.50
C GLN A 105 -3.07 6.55 2.82
N SER A 106 -3.26 7.61 3.61
CA SER A 106 -2.79 7.66 5.00
C SER A 106 -3.80 6.96 5.92
N ILE A 107 -3.33 6.13 6.85
CA ILE A 107 -4.20 5.58 7.90
C ILE A 107 -4.22 6.58 9.06
N ASN A 108 -5.38 7.21 9.28
CA ASN A 108 -5.59 8.03 10.48
C ASN A 108 -6.06 7.11 11.62
N ASN A 109 -5.24 6.93 12.65
CA ASN A 109 -5.60 6.16 13.85
C ASN A 109 -6.65 6.86 14.76
N SER A 110 -7.30 7.93 14.31
CA SER A 110 -8.20 8.74 15.14
C SER A 110 -9.62 8.17 15.33
N ALA A 111 -9.96 7.02 14.74
CA ALA A 111 -11.30 6.44 14.84
C ALA A 111 -11.50 5.43 16.00
N ALA A 112 -10.45 5.13 16.78
CA ALA A 112 -10.50 4.09 17.82
C ALA A 112 -10.70 4.60 19.27
N MET A 113 -10.78 5.92 19.51
CA MET A 113 -10.87 6.47 20.88
C MET A 113 -12.27 6.97 21.32
N GLU A 114 -13.31 6.86 20.48
CA GLU A 114 -14.69 7.28 20.81
C GLU A 114 -15.61 6.06 21.10
N ALA A 115 -15.12 5.07 21.85
CA ALA A 115 -15.94 3.98 22.37
C ALA A 115 -15.48 3.60 23.78
N GLY A 116 -15.48 4.57 24.69
CA GLY A 116 -15.04 4.33 26.06
C GLY A 116 -15.13 5.54 26.97
N SER A 117 -16.30 6.15 27.09
CA SER A 117 -16.63 7.01 28.24
C SER A 117 -18.15 7.13 28.38
N SER A 118 -18.72 6.23 29.19
CA SER A 118 -20.00 6.45 29.86
C SER A 118 -19.80 6.12 31.34
N SER A 119 -19.23 7.06 32.07
CA SER A 119 -19.37 7.12 33.52
C SER A 119 -20.70 7.81 33.84
N ALA A 120 -21.74 7.04 34.12
CA ALA A 120 -22.92 7.57 34.79
C ALA A 120 -22.63 7.61 36.29
N GLN A 121 -22.40 8.82 36.80
CA GLN A 121 -22.73 9.14 38.19
C GLN A 121 -24.15 9.70 38.18
N ASP A 122 -25.04 9.06 38.92
CA ASP A 122 -25.99 9.67 39.88
C ASP A 122 -26.70 8.56 40.66
#